data_AF-A0A4P9X9I6-F1
#
_entry.id   AF-A0A4P9X9I6-F1
#
_cell.length_a   1.000
_cell.length_b   1.000
_cell.length_c   1.000
_cell.angle_alpha   90.00
_cell.angle_beta   90.00
_cell.angle_gamma   90.00
#
_symmetry.space_group_name_H-M   'P 1'
#
loop_
_entity.id
_entity.type
_entity.pdbx_description
1 polymer ?
#
loop_
_entity_poly.entity_id
_entity_poly.type
_entity_poly.pdbx_seq_one_letter_code
_entity_poly.pdbx_strand_id
1 'polypeptide(L)'
;MEQYTRTQRGSSVESAIQPNEIRVGPNGKIKSYVEHAIRIVNDPQYPGVVVTGKGAAINKAVTVVEITKRQLSKAGLGKASPVQQRTKITSEETVDVWEPIDEHRDLET
;
A
#
# COMPACT_ATOMS: atom_id res chain seq x y z
N MET A 1 7.12 28.47 -7.75
CA MET A 1 6.71 27.49 -6.70
C MET A 1 7.64 27.51 -5.48
N GLU A 2 8.44 28.56 -5.27
CA GLU A 2 9.41 28.67 -4.15
C GLU A 2 8.82 29.30 -2.87
N GLN A 3 7.50 29.55 -2.82
CA GLN A 3 6.86 30.43 -1.83
C GLN A 3 5.86 29.70 -0.90
N TYR A 4 5.75 28.37 -1.00
CA TYR A 4 4.85 27.55 -0.19
C TYR A 4 5.60 26.34 0.35
N THR A 5 5.39 26.05 1.64
CA THR A 5 5.91 24.84 2.28
C THR A 5 4.76 23.90 2.61
N ARG A 6 4.96 22.60 2.40
CA ARG A 6 3.96 21.58 2.71
C ARG A 6 3.93 21.34 4.21
N THR A 7 2.93 21.88 4.90
CA THR A 7 2.79 21.73 6.37
C THR A 7 2.21 20.37 6.74
N GLN A 8 1.25 19.86 5.95
CA GLN A 8 0.66 18.53 6.20
C GLN A 8 0.69 17.69 4.93
N ARG A 9 1.39 16.56 5.00
CA ARG A 9 1.28 15.53 3.98
C ARG A 9 -0.12 14.94 4.09
N GLY A 10 -0.91 15.04 3.03
CA GLY A 10 -2.31 14.66 3.03
C GLY A 10 -2.48 13.25 3.55
N SER A 11 -3.10 13.17 4.73
CA SER A 11 -3.57 11.90 5.25
C SER A 11 -4.94 11.67 4.62
N SER A 12 -5.02 10.74 3.68
CA SER A 12 -6.25 9.96 3.53
C SER A 12 -6.68 9.48 4.92
N VAL A 13 -7.97 9.43 5.23
CA VAL A 13 -8.45 8.85 6.51
C VAL A 13 -7.89 7.44 6.63
N GLU A 14 -6.78 7.27 7.35
CA GLU A 14 -6.08 6.00 7.41
C GLU A 14 -6.89 5.07 8.29
N SER A 15 -7.67 4.20 7.65
CA SER A 15 -8.29 3.10 8.34
C SER A 15 -7.21 2.24 9.00
N ALA A 16 -7.53 1.70 10.18
CA ALA A 16 -6.64 0.77 10.87
C ALA A 16 -6.23 -0.37 9.93
N ILE A 17 -4.93 -0.66 9.87
CA ILE A 17 -4.38 -1.73 9.05
C ILE A 17 -4.86 -3.05 9.63
N GLN A 18 -5.56 -3.84 8.81
CA GLN A 18 -6.01 -5.16 9.24
C GLN A 18 -4.82 -6.12 9.39
N PRO A 19 -4.87 -7.11 10.29
CA PRO A 19 -3.76 -8.04 10.50
C PRO A 19 -3.34 -8.84 9.26
N ASN A 20 -4.26 -9.04 8.31
CA ASN A 20 -4.00 -9.72 7.03
C ASN A 20 -3.80 -8.75 5.86
N GLU A 21 -3.56 -7.46 6.13
CA GLU A 21 -3.36 -6.42 5.12
C GLU A 21 -1.89 -5.99 5.04
N ILE A 22 -1.39 -5.88 3.81
CA ILE A 22 -0.07 -5.33 3.49
C ILE A 22 -0.24 -4.10 2.60
N ARG A 23 0.09 -2.93 3.16
CA ARG A 23 0.16 -1.66 2.41
C ARG A 23 1.54 -1.49 1.78
N VAL A 24 1.62 -1.54 0.45
CA VAL A 24 2.87 -1.40 -0.28
C VAL A 24 3.22 0.09 -0.42
N GLY A 25 4.32 0.48 0.21
CA GLY A 25 4.88 1.83 0.13
C GLY A 25 6.02 2.00 -0.90
N PRO A 26 6.34 3.26 -1.25
CA PRO A 26 7.36 3.60 -2.25
C PRO A 26 8.78 3.16 -1.86
N ASN A 27 9.12 3.16 -0.57
CA ASN A 27 10.48 2.81 -0.10
C ASN A 27 10.63 1.37 0.39
N GLY A 28 9.53 0.63 0.55
CA GLY A 28 9.60 -0.75 1.04
C GLY A 28 10.20 -1.71 0.00
N LYS A 29 10.98 -2.68 0.49
CA LYS A 29 11.63 -3.72 -0.31
C LYS A 29 10.62 -4.80 -0.70
N ILE A 30 10.60 -5.19 -1.98
CA ILE A 30 9.70 -6.22 -2.52
C ILE A 30 9.84 -7.54 -1.73
N LYS A 31 11.07 -7.96 -1.45
CA LYS A 31 11.36 -9.20 -0.70
C LYS A 31 10.64 -9.24 0.66
N SER A 32 10.70 -8.15 1.43
CA SER A 32 10.07 -8.06 2.74
C SER A 32 8.55 -8.18 2.66
N TYR A 33 7.92 -7.58 1.65
CA TYR A 33 6.49 -7.73 1.44
C TYR A 33 6.10 -9.15 1.05
N VAL A 34 6.89 -9.81 0.19
CA VAL A 34 6.65 -11.20 -0.22
C VAL A 34 6.77 -12.15 0.98
N GLU A 35 7.82 -12.01 1.80
CA GLU A 35 8.00 -12.82 3.02
C GLU A 35 6.83 -12.64 3.99
N HIS A 36 6.38 -11.40 4.19
CA HIS A 36 5.23 -11.12 5.04
C HIS A 36 3.93 -11.70 4.47
N ALA A 37 3.72 -11.60 3.15
CA ALA A 37 2.54 -12.15 2.49
C ALA A 37 2.48 -13.67 2.61
N ILE A 38 3.61 -14.37 2.42
CA ILE A 38 3.69 -15.83 2.58
C ILE A 38 3.40 -16.23 4.03
N ARG A 39 3.89 -15.47 5.02
CA ARG A 39 3.59 -15.72 6.44
C ARG A 39 2.09 -15.63 6.70
N ILE A 40 1.42 -14.56 6.23
CA ILE A 40 -0.04 -14.37 6.41
C ILE A 40 -0.83 -15.49 5.72
N VAL A 41 -0.45 -15.88 4.50
CA VAL A 41 -1.17 -16.94 3.75
C VAL A 41 -1.08 -18.30 4.43
N ASN A 42 0.05 -18.60 5.09
CA ASN A 42 0.24 -19.84 5.84
C ASN A 42 -0.35 -19.80 7.27
N ASP A 43 -0.78 -18.63 7.74
CA ASP A 43 -1.41 -18.49 9.05
C ASP A 43 -2.85 -19.03 8.98
N PRO A 44 -3.21 -20.03 9.81
CA PRO A 44 -4.55 -20.60 9.80
C PRO A 44 -5.64 -19.60 10.22
N GLN A 45 -5.28 -18.53 10.95
CA GLN A 45 -6.22 -17.50 11.37
C GLN A 45 -6.82 -16.74 10.18
N TYR A 46 -6.11 -16.66 9.04
CA TYR A 46 -6.54 -15.88 7.90
C TYR A 46 -6.89 -16.75 6.69
N PRO A 47 -7.96 -16.40 5.93
CA PRO A 47 -8.27 -17.08 4.68
C PRO A 47 -7.31 -16.69 3.54
N GLY A 48 -6.61 -15.56 3.67
CA GLY A 48 -5.67 -15.05 2.70
C GLY A 48 -5.16 -13.66 3.07
N VAL A 49 -4.29 -13.11 2.21
CA VAL A 49 -3.67 -11.80 2.38
C VAL A 49 -4.31 -10.76 1.46
N VAL A 50 -4.48 -9.54 1.96
CA VAL A 50 -4.88 -8.36 1.19
C VAL A 50 -3.64 -7.51 0.94
N VAL A 51 -3.28 -7.29 -0.33
CA VAL A 51 -2.16 -6.42 -0.70
C VAL A 51 -2.72 -5.17 -1.38
N THR A 52 -2.41 -4.00 -0.82
CA THR A 52 -2.88 -2.70 -1.33
C THR A 52 -1.70 -1.85 -1.79
N GLY A 53 -1.92 -1.06 -2.83
CA GLY A 53 -0.95 -0.09 -3.33
C GLY A 53 -1.68 1.09 -3.95
N LYS A 54 -1.23 2.30 -3.64
CA LYS A 54 -1.81 3.55 -4.17
C LYS A 54 -0.77 4.38 -4.91
N GLY A 55 -1.22 5.17 -5.87
CA GLY A 55 -0.34 6.02 -6.71
C GLY A 55 0.83 5.24 -7.31
N ALA A 56 2.05 5.73 -7.09
CA ALA A 56 3.28 5.12 -7.60
C ALA A 56 3.56 3.68 -7.10
N ALA A 57 2.86 3.22 -6.05
CA ALA A 57 3.07 1.88 -5.49
C ALA A 57 2.23 0.78 -6.16
N ILE A 58 1.27 1.10 -7.04
CA ILE A 58 0.38 0.11 -7.68
C ILE A 58 1.19 -0.99 -8.40
N ASN A 59 2.14 -0.61 -9.25
CA ASN A 59 2.99 -1.57 -9.98
C ASN A 59 3.83 -2.46 -9.06
N LYS A 60 4.30 -1.88 -7.94
CA LYS A 60 5.04 -2.63 -6.93
C LYS A 60 4.13 -3.64 -6.23
N ALA A 61 2.90 -3.26 -5.90
CA ALA A 61 1.93 -4.17 -5.28
C ALA A 61 1.61 -5.37 -6.19
N VAL A 62 1.40 -5.13 -7.49
CA VAL A 62 1.22 -6.22 -8.47
C VAL A 62 2.44 -7.14 -8.49
N THR A 63 3.65 -6.58 -8.51
CA THR A 63 4.89 -7.37 -8.52
C THR A 63 5.03 -8.23 -7.26
N VAL A 64 4.70 -7.69 -6.08
CA VAL A 64 4.69 -8.44 -4.82
C VAL A 64 3.71 -9.62 -4.90
N VAL A 65 2.49 -9.39 -5.38
CA VAL A 65 1.47 -10.46 -5.52
C VAL A 65 1.93 -11.54 -6.49
N GLU A 66 2.47 -11.17 -7.66
CA GLU A 66 2.96 -12.14 -8.66
C GLU A 66 4.11 -13.01 -8.14
N ILE A 67 5.09 -12.41 -7.45
CA ILE A 67 6.19 -13.17 -6.86
C ILE A 67 5.69 -14.08 -5.74
N THR A 68 4.77 -13.60 -4.90
CA THR A 68 4.18 -14.39 -3.80
C THR A 68 3.48 -15.63 -4.35
N LYS A 69 2.61 -15.48 -5.36
CA LYS A 69 1.94 -16.62 -6.01
C LYS A 69 2.94 -17.62 -6.57
N ARG A 70 3.98 -17.14 -7.27
CA ARG A 70 5.03 -18.02 -7.83
C ARG A 70 5.77 -18.81 -6.75
N GLN A 71 6.08 -18.20 -5.61
CA GLN A 71 6.78 -18.90 -4.52
C GLN A 71 5.88 -19.94 -3.85
N LEU A 72 4.61 -19.61 -3.59
CA LEU A 72 3.63 -20.55 -3.03
C LEU A 72 3.44 -21.77 -3.94
N SER A 73 3.19 -21.54 -5.24
CA SER A 73 3.02 -22.63 -6.21
C SER A 73 4.27 -23.51 -6.36
N LYS A 74 5.48 -22.93 -6.32
CA LYS A 74 6.74 -23.68 -6.44
C LYS A 74 7.04 -24.55 -5.21
N ALA A 75 6.74 -24.03 -4.02
CA ALA A 75 7.09 -24.70 -2.77
C ALA A 75 6.04 -25.74 -2.34
N GLY A 76 4.94 -25.90 -3.09
CA GLY A 76 3.77 -26.65 -2.62
C GLY A 76 3.18 -26.06 -1.34
N LEU A 77 3.49 -24.80 -1.05
CA LEU A 77 3.04 -24.06 0.13
C LEU A 77 1.75 -23.34 -0.20
N GLY A 78 0.73 -23.52 0.64
CA GLY A 78 -0.61 -23.00 0.41
C GLY A 78 -1.66 -24.05 0.74
N LYS A 79 -2.87 -23.61 1.12
CA LYS A 79 -3.97 -24.49 1.54
C LYS A 79 -4.44 -25.39 0.39
N ALA A 80 -3.79 -26.53 0.15
CA ALA A 80 -4.16 -27.70 -0.68
C ALA A 80 -4.73 -27.44 -2.11
N SER A 81 -4.86 -26.19 -2.55
CA SER A 81 -5.66 -25.71 -3.66
C SER A 81 -4.91 -24.53 -4.32
N PRO A 82 -5.02 -24.35 -5.65
CA PRO A 82 -4.37 -23.24 -6.33
C PRO A 82 -4.76 -21.89 -5.71
N VAL A 83 -3.76 -21.04 -5.48
CA VAL A 83 -3.96 -19.69 -4.94
C VAL A 83 -4.84 -18.90 -5.91
N GLN A 84 -6.01 -18.46 -5.44
CA GLN A 84 -6.92 -17.62 -6.20
C GLN A 84 -6.65 -16.15 -5.92
N GLN A 85 -6.71 -15.31 -6.96
CA GLN A 85 -6.57 -13.86 -6.84
C GLN A 85 -7.91 -13.17 -7.12
N ARG A 86 -8.23 -12.16 -6.31
CA ARG A 86 -9.32 -11.21 -6.56
C ARG A 86 -8.74 -9.81 -6.57
N THR A 87 -8.96 -9.07 -7.66
CA THR A 87 -8.49 -7.69 -7.82
C THR A 87 -9.66 -6.74 -7.70
N LYS A 88 -9.52 -5.70 -6.86
CA LYS A 88 -10.49 -4.63 -6.71
C LYS A 88 -9.80 -3.30 -6.99
N ILE A 89 -10.41 -2.46 -7.82
CA ILE A 89 -9.96 -1.10 -8.10
C ILE A 89 -10.88 -0.15 -7.32
N THR A 90 -10.29 0.82 -6.63
CA THR A 90 -11.01 1.81 -5.82
C THR A 90 -10.42 3.19 -6.06
N SER A 91 -11.23 4.22 -5.84
CA SER A 91 -10.77 5.60 -5.75
C SER A 91 -10.54 5.96 -4.28
N GLU A 92 -9.52 6.76 -4.01
CA GLU A 92 -9.22 7.32 -2.70
C GLU A 92 -8.84 8.78 -2.88
N GLU A 93 -9.38 9.66 -2.05
CA GLU A 93 -9.06 11.08 -2.06
C GLU A 93 -7.91 11.37 -1.08
N THR A 94 -6.98 12.22 -1.47
CA THR A 94 -5.88 12.68 -0.62
C THR A 94 -5.82 14.20 -0.70
N VAL A 95 -5.98 14.87 0.45
CA VAL A 95 -5.99 16.33 0.55
C VAL A 95 -4.68 16.79 1.17
N ASP A 96 -3.88 17.54 0.42
CA ASP A 96 -2.63 18.13 0.90
C ASP A 96 -2.84 19.56 1.41
N VAL A 97 -2.27 19.89 2.58
CA VAL A 97 -2.32 21.25 3.14
C VAL A 97 -0.96 21.93 2.94
N TRP A 98 -1.00 23.14 2.40
CA TRP A 98 0.16 23.97 2.10
C TRP A 98 -0.01 25.33 2.77
N GLU A 99 1.04 25.81 3.42
CA GLU A 99 1.06 27.15 4.02
C GLU A 99 2.07 28.03 3.28
N PRO A 100 1.74 29.32 3.07
CA PRO A 100 2.67 30.28 2.52
C PRO A 100 3.86 30.49 3.46
N ILE A 101 5.04 30.72 2.89
CA ILE A 101 6.28 30.93 3.67
C ILE A 101 6.31 32.35 4.29
N ASP A 102 5.51 33.29 3.76
CA ASP A 102 5.42 34.67 4.23
C ASP A 102 3.94 35.06 4.44
N GLU A 103 3.57 35.38 5.68
CA GLU A 103 2.17 35.62 6.12
C GLU A 103 1.63 37.00 5.66
N HIS A 104 2.48 37.90 5.17
CA HIS A 104 2.13 39.31 4.96
C HIS A 104 1.52 39.64 3.59
N ARG A 105 1.26 38.65 2.74
CA ARG A 105 0.87 38.89 1.34
C ARG A 105 -0.58 38.54 1.00
N ASP A 106 -1.30 37.85 1.88
CA ASP A 106 -2.73 37.57 1.68
C ASP A 106 -3.63 38.81 1.89
N LEU A 107 -3.04 39.95 2.28
CA LEU A 107 -3.74 41.21 2.52
C LEU A 107 -3.72 42.20 1.35
N GLU A 108 -3.07 41.86 0.23
CA GLU A 108 -3.10 42.71 -0.98
C GLU A 108 -4.09 42.13 -1.99
N THR A 109 -5.38 42.42 -1.80
CA THR A 109 -6.42 42.33 -2.85
C THR A 109 -6.93 43.71 -3.21
#